data_AF-A0A1D2UHD0-F1
#
_entry.id   AF-A0A1D2UHD0-F1
#
_cell.length_a   1.000
_cell.length_b   1.000
_cell.length_c   1.000
_cell.angle_alpha   90.00
_cell.angle_beta   90.00
_cell.angle_gamma   90.00
#
_symmetry.space_group_name_H-M   'P 1'
#
loop_
_entity.id
_entity.type
_entity.pdbx_description
1 polymer ?
#
loop_
_entity_poly.entity_id
_entity_poly.type
_entity_poly.pdbx_seq_one_letter_code
_entity_poly.pdbx_strand_id
1 'polypeptide(L)'
;MAGGEKKVQPIVVKRIKKGGHAAHHGGAWKIAYADFVTAMMAFFLLMWLLGSTTKGDLQGIADYFNSPLKVALSGGSGSGDASSVIQGGGTDLTRTVGAERRGDMPDPQKKVNLQAMRAELRRVENARLTKLKAQVEEVITQNPKLSDFRSQIKLDITNDGLRIQIVDELNRPMFDIGSAVVKDYMRELLRGIGKVLNGVRNPISISGHTDSAPYGSGERGYSNWELSADRANASRRELVAGGIDEDKVVRVIGRGSTVMYDAENPRNPMNRRISIVVLNSDAEARVKRGIEVDASDSETVERAVAGAEIGNGIQEAGAAKP
;
A
#
# COMPACT_ATOMS: atom_id res chain seq x y z
N MET A 1 30.51 124.03 -10.92
CA MET A 1 31.36 123.17 -10.07
C MET A 1 30.61 121.85 -9.93
N ALA A 2 30.91 120.78 -10.66
CA ALA A 2 32.10 119.93 -10.64
C ALA A 2 31.74 118.57 -10.00
N GLY A 3 32.22 117.48 -10.61
CA GLY A 3 32.39 116.19 -9.94
C GLY A 3 31.31 115.14 -10.24
N GLY A 4 31.61 114.22 -11.16
CA GLY A 4 30.80 113.04 -11.40
C GLY A 4 31.22 111.84 -10.53
N GLU A 5 30.35 110.83 -10.46
CA GLU A 5 30.72 109.49 -10.03
C GLU A 5 30.09 108.44 -10.95
N LYS A 6 30.94 107.50 -11.39
CA LYS A 6 30.63 106.46 -12.37
C LYS A 6 29.74 105.39 -11.74
N LYS A 7 28.70 105.00 -12.48
CA LYS A 7 27.81 103.86 -12.20
C LYS A 7 28.61 102.57 -11.99
N VAL A 8 28.43 101.94 -10.83
CA VAL A 8 28.78 100.53 -10.61
C VAL A 8 27.50 99.71 -10.79
N GLN A 9 27.36 99.03 -11.92
CA GLN A 9 26.29 98.04 -12.08
C GLN A 9 26.69 96.76 -11.34
N PRO A 10 25.83 96.19 -10.48
CA PRO A 10 26.16 94.97 -9.76
C PRO A 10 26.23 93.79 -10.74
N ILE A 11 27.41 93.16 -10.84
CA ILE A 11 27.62 91.93 -11.58
C ILE A 11 27.03 90.77 -10.77
N VAL A 12 25.88 90.27 -11.18
CA VAL A 12 25.26 89.08 -10.58
C VAL A 12 25.82 87.84 -11.24
N VAL A 13 26.77 87.17 -10.59
CA VAL A 13 27.30 85.87 -11.02
C VAL A 13 26.33 84.76 -10.62
N LYS A 14 25.54 84.25 -11.58
CA LYS A 14 24.73 83.05 -11.39
C LYS A 14 25.64 81.81 -11.39
N ARG A 15 25.99 81.30 -10.20
CA ARG A 15 26.64 79.99 -10.09
C ARG A 15 25.61 78.90 -10.34
N ILE A 16 25.67 78.27 -11.51
CA ILE A 16 24.92 77.04 -11.78
C ILE A 16 25.74 75.91 -11.14
N LYS A 17 25.37 75.49 -9.93
CA LYS A 17 25.77 74.16 -9.45
C LYS A 17 25.06 73.15 -10.35
N LYS A 18 25.80 72.54 -11.27
CA LYS A 18 25.37 71.30 -11.93
C LYS A 18 25.43 70.20 -10.87
N GLY A 19 24.42 70.20 -10.00
CA GLY A 19 24.22 69.14 -9.02
C GLY A 19 23.91 67.87 -9.79
N GLY A 20 24.80 66.90 -9.64
CA GLY A 20 24.59 65.55 -10.13
C GLY A 20 23.27 64.98 -9.62
N HIS A 21 22.67 64.15 -10.47
CA HIS A 21 21.58 63.23 -10.20
C HIS A 21 21.05 63.19 -8.77
N ALA A 22 19.91 63.82 -8.54
CA ALA A 22 18.90 63.26 -7.65
C ALA A 22 17.55 63.94 -7.86
N ALA A 23 16.56 63.07 -7.98
CA ALA A 23 15.23 63.23 -7.41
C ALA A 23 14.23 64.13 -8.16
N HIS A 24 13.53 63.46 -9.09
CA HIS A 24 12.13 63.68 -9.42
C HIS A 24 11.24 63.68 -8.15
N HIS A 25 11.23 64.78 -7.39
CA HIS A 25 10.38 64.93 -6.19
C HIS A 25 8.87 65.07 -6.48
N GLY A 26 8.42 64.90 -7.73
CA GLY A 26 7.00 64.82 -8.09
C GLY A 26 6.47 63.38 -8.30
N GLY A 27 7.34 62.37 -8.23
CA GLY A 27 6.99 60.97 -8.52
C GLY A 27 6.91 60.04 -7.31
N ALA A 28 7.50 60.43 -6.17
CA ALA A 28 7.58 59.55 -4.98
C ALA A 28 6.20 59.13 -4.44
N TRP A 29 5.22 60.04 -4.44
CA TRP A 29 3.85 59.73 -4.05
C TRP A 29 3.14 58.79 -5.05
N LYS A 30 3.50 58.84 -6.33
CA LYS A 30 2.99 57.92 -7.36
C LYS A 30 3.60 56.53 -7.23
N ILE A 31 4.85 56.44 -6.77
CA ILE A 31 5.49 55.16 -6.48
C ILE A 31 4.83 54.50 -5.26
N ALA A 32 4.57 55.28 -4.19
CA ALA A 32 3.84 54.78 -3.03
C ALA A 32 2.37 54.39 -3.35
N TYR A 33 1.71 55.17 -4.22
CA TYR A 33 0.36 54.85 -4.69
C TYR A 33 0.35 53.61 -5.60
N ALA A 34 1.32 53.49 -6.51
CA ALA A 34 1.46 52.32 -7.36
C ALA A 34 1.71 51.05 -6.54
N ASP A 35 2.59 51.13 -5.52
CA ASP A 35 2.87 50.03 -4.61
C ASP A 35 1.62 49.60 -3.82
N PHE A 36 0.85 50.56 -3.31
CA PHE A 36 -0.41 50.30 -2.62
C PHE A 36 -1.45 49.63 -3.54
N VAL A 37 -1.60 50.10 -4.78
CA VAL A 37 -2.52 49.51 -5.76
C VAL A 37 -2.06 48.11 -6.17
N THR A 38 -0.76 47.86 -6.33
CA THR A 38 -0.24 46.51 -6.63
C THR A 38 -0.39 45.56 -5.46
N ALA A 39 -0.21 46.02 -4.22
CA ALA A 39 -0.45 45.21 -3.03
C ALA A 39 -1.93 44.84 -2.91
N MET A 40 -2.83 45.79 -3.16
CA MET A 40 -4.28 45.54 -3.22
C MET A 40 -4.68 44.61 -4.36
N MET A 41 -4.07 44.76 -5.54
CA MET A 41 -4.29 43.87 -6.68
C MET A 41 -3.84 42.44 -6.36
N ALA A 42 -2.66 42.27 -5.76
CA ALA A 42 -2.15 40.97 -5.37
C ALA A 42 -3.02 40.32 -4.29
N PHE A 43 -3.45 41.09 -3.29
CA PHE A 43 -4.38 40.62 -2.26
C PHE A 43 -5.74 40.24 -2.85
N PHE A 44 -6.25 41.03 -3.80
CA PHE A 44 -7.49 40.73 -4.51
C PHE A 44 -7.36 39.46 -5.35
N LEU A 45 -6.27 39.28 -6.12
CA LEU A 45 -6.02 38.05 -6.88
C LEU A 45 -5.89 36.83 -5.97
N LEU A 46 -5.26 36.97 -4.81
CA LEU A 46 -5.16 35.89 -3.81
C LEU A 46 -6.54 35.53 -3.25
N MET A 47 -7.33 36.53 -2.87
CA MET A 47 -8.66 36.31 -2.32
C MET A 47 -9.66 35.85 -3.39
N TRP A 48 -9.47 36.27 -4.64
CA TRP A 48 -10.20 35.79 -5.80
C TRP A 48 -9.87 34.33 -6.09
N LEU A 49 -8.59 33.94 -6.03
CA LEU A 49 -8.17 32.54 -6.10
C LEU A 49 -8.75 31.70 -4.96
N LEU A 50 -8.75 32.21 -3.73
CA LEU A 50 -9.36 31.51 -2.59
C LEU A 50 -10.89 31.44 -2.69
N GLY A 51 -11.53 32.45 -3.28
CA GLY A 51 -12.99 32.52 -3.47
C GLY A 51 -13.48 31.72 -4.67
N SER A 52 -12.65 31.54 -5.71
CA SER A 52 -12.92 30.71 -6.89
C SER A 52 -12.50 29.26 -6.71
N THR A 53 -11.73 28.95 -5.66
CA THR A 53 -11.33 27.60 -5.30
C THR A 53 -12.36 27.01 -4.37
N THR A 54 -12.98 25.90 -4.76
CA THR A 54 -13.92 25.22 -3.86
C THR A 54 -13.13 24.64 -2.69
N LYS A 55 -13.72 24.59 -1.48
CA LYS A 55 -13.05 23.95 -0.31
C LYS A 55 -12.59 22.52 -0.63
N GLY A 56 -13.24 21.85 -1.60
CA GLY A 56 -12.86 20.53 -2.10
C GLY A 56 -11.53 20.49 -2.86
N ASP A 57 -11.21 21.50 -3.67
CA ASP A 57 -9.95 21.52 -4.45
C ASP A 57 -8.72 21.74 -3.55
N LEU A 58 -8.86 22.59 -2.53
CA LEU A 58 -7.80 22.82 -1.56
C LEU A 58 -7.53 21.56 -0.71
N GLN A 59 -8.59 20.84 -0.36
CA GLN A 59 -8.51 19.55 0.33
C GLN A 59 -7.88 18.48 -0.58
N GLY A 60 -8.26 18.41 -1.86
CA GLY A 60 -7.72 17.44 -2.82
C GLY A 60 -6.22 17.62 -3.09
N ILE A 61 -5.75 18.87 -3.15
CA ILE A 61 -4.31 19.17 -3.26
C ILE A 61 -3.59 18.82 -1.96
N ALA A 62 -4.16 19.12 -0.78
CA ALA A 62 -3.57 18.77 0.51
C ALA A 62 -3.47 17.24 0.71
N ASP A 63 -4.47 16.48 0.27
CA ASP A 63 -4.47 15.02 0.35
C ASP A 63 -3.46 14.39 -0.62
N TYR A 64 -3.22 15.01 -1.78
CA TYR A 64 -2.19 14.60 -2.74
C TYR A 64 -0.77 14.69 -2.14
N PHE A 65 -0.47 15.74 -1.37
CA PHE A 65 0.86 15.92 -0.76
C PHE A 65 1.07 15.08 0.52
N ASN A 66 0.02 14.83 1.29
CA ASN A 66 0.13 14.05 2.53
C ASN A 66 0.05 12.52 2.31
N SER A 67 -0.57 12.06 1.22
CA SER A 67 -0.78 10.62 0.99
C SER A 67 -0.93 10.25 -0.49
N PRO A 68 0.14 10.36 -1.31
CA PRO A 68 0.07 10.15 -2.76
C PRO A 68 -0.41 8.74 -3.16
N LEU A 69 -0.13 7.72 -2.35
CA LEU A 69 -0.60 6.35 -2.57
C LEU A 69 -2.11 6.19 -2.31
N LYS A 70 -2.70 6.95 -1.38
CA LYS A 70 -4.12 6.82 -1.02
C LYS A 70 -5.04 7.39 -2.10
N VAL A 71 -4.65 8.51 -2.72
CA VAL A 71 -5.40 9.13 -3.83
C VAL A 71 -5.40 8.24 -5.08
N ALA A 72 -4.28 7.57 -5.37
CA ALA A 72 -4.14 6.65 -6.51
C ALA A 72 -4.89 5.31 -6.31
N LEU A 73 -5.00 4.82 -5.07
CA LEU A 73 -5.63 3.54 -4.76
C LEU A 73 -7.10 3.63 -4.32
N SER A 74 -7.55 4.76 -3.74
CA SER A 74 -8.91 4.92 -3.21
C SER A 74 -9.82 5.87 -4.01
N GLY A 75 -9.33 6.50 -5.08
CA GLY A 75 -10.15 7.34 -5.95
C GLY A 75 -10.92 8.41 -5.19
N GLY A 76 -10.20 9.38 -4.60
CA GLY A 76 -10.81 10.51 -3.90
C GLY A 76 -11.70 11.34 -4.81
N SER A 77 -12.85 11.76 -4.29
CA SER A 77 -13.84 12.64 -4.93
C SER A 77 -13.34 14.08 -5.10
N GLY A 78 -12.24 14.28 -5.81
CA GLY A 78 -11.59 15.59 -5.94
C GLY A 78 -10.76 15.79 -7.20
N SER A 79 -11.04 15.04 -8.27
CA SER A 79 -10.33 15.22 -9.55
C SER A 79 -11.27 14.91 -10.72
N GLY A 80 -11.98 15.92 -11.21
CA GLY A 80 -12.50 15.88 -12.59
C GLY A 80 -13.86 16.49 -12.90
N ASP A 81 -14.69 16.88 -11.92
CA ASP A 81 -16.11 17.16 -12.20
C ASP A 81 -16.53 18.64 -12.13
N ALA A 82 -15.74 19.52 -12.75
CA ALA A 82 -16.13 20.90 -13.01
C ALA A 82 -15.93 21.28 -14.49
N SER A 83 -16.50 20.50 -15.41
CA SER A 83 -16.67 20.95 -16.79
C SER A 83 -17.94 21.80 -16.94
N SER A 84 -18.01 22.96 -16.27
CA SER A 84 -18.85 24.07 -16.72
C SER A 84 -18.49 25.35 -15.98
N VAL A 85 -18.02 26.35 -16.72
CA VAL A 85 -17.72 27.70 -16.22
C VAL A 85 -18.98 28.59 -16.21
N ILE A 86 -20.15 28.04 -16.58
CA ILE A 86 -21.45 28.73 -16.54
C ILE A 86 -22.38 27.94 -15.63
N GLN A 87 -22.74 28.56 -14.51
CA GLN A 87 -23.68 28.01 -13.54
C GLN A 87 -25.11 28.36 -13.98
N GLY A 88 -25.69 27.55 -14.86
CA GLY A 88 -27.09 27.69 -15.28
C GLY A 88 -27.29 27.53 -16.78
N GLY A 89 -27.55 26.29 -17.22
CA GLY A 89 -27.80 25.98 -18.62
C GLY A 89 -28.29 24.55 -18.82
N GLY A 90 -29.31 24.15 -18.06
CA GLY A 90 -30.15 22.99 -18.40
C GLY A 90 -31.30 23.46 -19.30
N THR A 91 -31.78 22.61 -20.21
CA THR A 91 -32.83 22.94 -21.19
C THR A 91 -34.24 23.07 -20.60
N ASP A 92 -34.39 23.24 -19.28
CA ASP A 92 -35.71 23.36 -18.66
C ASP A 92 -35.64 24.15 -17.34
N LEU A 93 -36.39 25.26 -17.29
CA LEU A 93 -36.43 26.23 -16.19
C LEU A 93 -37.43 25.84 -15.09
N THR A 94 -38.16 24.74 -15.23
CA THR A 94 -39.19 24.30 -14.26
C THR A 94 -38.68 23.32 -13.20
N ARG A 95 -37.44 22.86 -13.30
CA ARG A 95 -36.88 21.93 -12.31
C ARG A 95 -36.37 22.69 -11.07
N THR A 96 -37.22 22.69 -10.04
CA THR A 96 -36.86 23.12 -8.69
C THR A 96 -35.84 22.14 -8.12
N VAL A 97 -34.81 22.69 -7.48
CA VAL A 97 -33.69 21.99 -6.83
C VAL A 97 -34.21 20.89 -5.91
N GLY A 98 -33.73 19.66 -6.10
CA GLY A 98 -34.18 18.48 -5.35
C GLY A 98 -34.47 17.26 -6.21
N ALA A 99 -33.74 17.06 -7.32
CA ALA A 99 -33.74 15.76 -7.97
C ALA A 99 -32.68 14.91 -7.28
N GLU A 100 -33.14 13.89 -6.54
CA GLU A 100 -32.34 12.76 -6.06
C GLU A 100 -31.33 12.39 -7.14
N ARG A 101 -30.04 12.60 -6.86
CA ARG A 101 -29.00 11.92 -7.60
C ARG A 101 -29.25 10.43 -7.38
N ARG A 102 -29.76 9.78 -8.42
CA ARG A 102 -29.53 8.36 -8.70
C ARG A 102 -28.03 8.16 -8.86
N GLY A 103 -27.29 8.28 -7.76
CA GLY A 103 -25.89 7.99 -7.63
C GLY A 103 -25.77 6.58 -7.10
N ASP A 104 -25.59 5.62 -8.00
CA ASP A 104 -24.85 4.37 -7.78
C ASP A 104 -24.95 3.46 -9.02
N MET A 105 -24.68 4.01 -10.21
CA MET A 105 -24.26 3.16 -11.32
C MET A 105 -22.78 3.44 -11.56
N PRO A 106 -21.88 2.51 -11.16
CA PRO A 106 -20.47 2.68 -11.45
C PRO A 106 -20.28 2.68 -12.97
N ASP A 107 -19.71 3.77 -13.46
CA ASP A 107 -19.41 3.98 -14.88
C ASP A 107 -18.69 2.76 -15.48
N PRO A 108 -19.26 2.09 -16.50
CA PRO A 108 -18.65 0.92 -17.13
C PRO A 108 -17.23 1.17 -17.63
N GLN A 109 -16.93 2.39 -18.10
CA GLN A 109 -15.60 2.72 -18.63
C GLN A 109 -14.54 2.78 -17.52
N LYS A 110 -14.92 3.24 -16.33
CA LYS A 110 -14.03 3.31 -15.16
C LYS A 110 -13.69 1.92 -14.60
N LYS A 111 -14.65 0.98 -14.63
CA LYS A 111 -14.45 -0.43 -14.24
C LYS A 111 -13.47 -1.15 -15.16
N VAL A 112 -13.59 -0.96 -16.48
CA VAL A 112 -12.69 -1.59 -17.48
C VAL A 112 -11.25 -1.15 -17.27
N ASN A 113 -11.01 0.13 -17.00
CA ASN A 113 -9.66 0.65 -16.76
C ASN A 113 -9.03 0.08 -15.47
N LEU A 114 -9.80 -0.03 -14.38
CA LEU A 114 -9.32 -0.61 -13.12
C LEU A 114 -9.01 -2.11 -13.23
N GLN A 115 -9.82 -2.87 -13.96
CA GLN A 115 -9.57 -4.28 -14.21
C GLN A 115 -8.30 -4.50 -15.03
N ALA A 116 -8.09 -3.71 -16.09
CA ALA A 116 -6.88 -3.77 -16.90
C ALA A 116 -5.63 -3.45 -16.08
N MET A 117 -5.67 -2.42 -15.24
CA MET A 117 -4.55 -2.08 -14.34
C MET A 117 -4.24 -3.19 -13.33
N ARG A 118 -5.28 -3.77 -12.68
CA ARG A 118 -5.09 -4.89 -11.73
C ARG A 118 -4.48 -6.11 -12.41
N ALA A 119 -4.91 -6.44 -13.63
CA ALA A 119 -4.36 -7.55 -14.39
C ALA A 119 -2.86 -7.34 -14.69
N GLU A 120 -2.45 -6.13 -15.04
CA GLU A 120 -1.05 -5.81 -15.29
C GLU A 120 -0.21 -5.88 -14.01
N LEU A 121 -0.71 -5.37 -12.89
CA LEU A 121 -0.04 -5.50 -11.58
C LEU A 121 0.19 -6.97 -11.22
N ARG A 122 -0.82 -7.83 -11.41
CA ARG A 122 -0.70 -9.27 -11.16
C ARG A 122 0.36 -9.93 -12.05
N ARG A 123 0.46 -9.53 -13.32
CA ARG A 123 1.50 -10.05 -14.23
C ARG A 123 2.90 -9.70 -13.75
N VAL A 124 3.12 -8.43 -13.40
CA VAL A 124 4.42 -7.97 -12.87
C VAL A 124 4.75 -8.68 -11.56
N GLU A 125 3.77 -8.84 -10.67
CA GLU A 125 3.96 -9.55 -9.40
C GLU A 125 4.26 -11.04 -9.59
N ASN A 126 3.52 -11.73 -10.46
CA ASN A 126 3.79 -13.13 -10.81
C ASN A 126 5.17 -13.34 -11.42
N ALA A 127 5.64 -12.41 -12.26
CA ALA A 127 7.00 -12.44 -12.79
C ALA A 127 8.05 -12.33 -11.66
N ARG A 128 7.82 -11.46 -10.65
CA ARG A 128 8.69 -11.35 -9.47
C ARG A 128 8.69 -12.63 -8.64
N LEU A 129 7.52 -13.22 -8.39
CA LEU A 129 7.39 -14.48 -7.66
C LEU A 129 8.05 -15.64 -8.40
N THR A 130 7.99 -15.65 -9.72
CA THR A 130 8.67 -16.64 -10.57
C THR A 130 10.19 -16.51 -10.46
N LYS A 131 10.71 -15.27 -10.48
CA LYS A 131 12.13 -15.00 -10.22
C LYS A 131 12.55 -15.44 -8.81
N LEU A 132 11.72 -15.15 -7.81
CA LEU A 132 11.99 -15.55 -6.42
C LEU A 132 12.00 -17.08 -6.28
N LYS A 133 11.06 -17.78 -6.93
CA LYS A 133 11.05 -19.25 -6.98
C LYS A 133 12.37 -19.80 -7.52
N ALA A 134 12.85 -19.26 -8.64
CA ALA A 134 14.12 -19.68 -9.23
C ALA A 134 15.31 -19.41 -8.30
N GLN A 135 15.33 -18.28 -7.60
CA GLN A 135 16.38 -17.97 -6.62
C GLN A 135 16.38 -18.93 -5.43
N VAL A 136 15.20 -19.31 -4.93
CA VAL A 136 15.08 -20.30 -3.85
C VAL A 136 15.56 -21.67 -4.33
N GLU A 137 15.17 -22.08 -5.54
CA GLU A 137 15.60 -23.37 -6.13
C GLU A 137 17.12 -23.41 -6.37
N GLU A 138 17.72 -22.29 -6.77
CA GLU A 138 19.17 -22.16 -6.91
C GLU A 138 19.89 -22.35 -5.57
N VAL A 139 19.43 -21.70 -4.49
CA VAL A 139 20.05 -21.85 -3.16
C VAL A 139 19.97 -23.29 -2.65
N ILE A 140 18.88 -24.00 -2.95
CA ILE A 140 18.73 -25.41 -2.60
C ILE A 140 19.70 -26.28 -3.41
N THR A 141 19.89 -25.97 -4.69
CA THR A 141 20.75 -26.76 -5.59
C THR A 141 22.23 -26.51 -5.37
N GLN A 142 22.62 -25.27 -5.08
CA GLN A 142 24.02 -24.87 -4.88
C GLN A 142 24.61 -25.36 -3.56
N ASN A 143 23.77 -25.58 -2.53
CA ASN A 143 24.24 -26.06 -1.25
C ASN A 143 24.23 -27.60 -1.22
N PRO A 144 25.40 -28.27 -1.17
CA PRO A 144 25.48 -29.73 -1.17
C PRO A 144 24.76 -30.38 0.00
N LYS A 145 24.59 -29.67 1.11
CA LYS A 145 23.82 -30.16 2.27
C LYS A 145 22.32 -30.09 2.06
N LEU A 146 21.84 -29.27 1.12
CA LEU A 146 20.42 -29.05 0.84
C LEU A 146 19.94 -29.78 -0.42
N SER A 147 20.85 -30.13 -1.33
CA SER A 147 20.53 -30.85 -2.58
C SER A 147 19.82 -32.18 -2.31
N ASP A 148 20.22 -32.88 -1.25
CA ASP A 148 19.62 -34.16 -0.83
C ASP A 148 18.17 -34.02 -0.38
N PHE A 149 17.74 -32.80 0.00
CA PHE A 149 16.39 -32.50 0.47
C PHE A 149 15.50 -31.93 -0.64
N ARG A 150 15.96 -31.89 -1.89
CA ARG A 150 15.18 -31.37 -3.02
C ARG A 150 13.83 -32.08 -3.20
N SER A 151 13.76 -33.38 -2.94
CA SER A 151 12.49 -34.15 -3.01
C SER A 151 11.48 -33.72 -1.94
N GLN A 152 11.99 -33.23 -0.80
CA GLN A 152 11.20 -32.81 0.35
C GLN A 152 10.74 -31.35 0.24
N ILE A 153 11.21 -30.59 -0.76
CA ILE A 153 10.89 -29.19 -0.94
C ILE A 153 10.07 -29.01 -2.22
N LYS A 154 8.82 -28.56 -2.06
CA LYS A 154 7.90 -28.31 -3.18
C LYS A 154 7.65 -26.81 -3.31
N LEU A 155 7.85 -26.30 -4.52
CA LEU A 155 7.76 -24.88 -4.84
C LEU A 155 6.69 -24.66 -5.91
N ASP A 156 5.58 -24.04 -5.53
CA ASP A 156 4.44 -23.81 -6.41
C ASP A 156 3.91 -22.36 -6.32
N ILE A 157 3.50 -21.81 -7.47
CA ILE A 157 2.86 -20.48 -7.52
C ILE A 157 1.36 -20.71 -7.42
N THR A 158 0.76 -20.10 -6.41
CA THR A 158 -0.66 -20.20 -6.07
C THR A 158 -1.34 -18.85 -6.24
N ASN A 159 -2.67 -18.82 -6.09
CA ASN A 159 -3.45 -17.57 -6.08
C ASN A 159 -3.07 -16.62 -4.94
N ASP A 160 -2.46 -17.14 -3.87
CA ASP A 160 -2.00 -16.35 -2.73
C ASP A 160 -0.55 -15.86 -2.89
N GLY A 161 0.20 -16.42 -3.84
CA GLY A 161 1.59 -16.09 -4.11
C GLY A 161 2.50 -17.33 -4.20
N LEU A 162 3.78 -17.18 -3.86
CA LEU A 162 4.74 -18.29 -3.92
C LEU A 162 4.63 -19.15 -2.66
N ARG A 163 4.23 -20.41 -2.82
CA ARG A 163 4.15 -21.40 -1.76
C ARG A 163 5.40 -22.30 -1.78
N ILE A 164 6.01 -22.43 -0.61
CA ILE A 164 7.16 -23.27 -0.33
C ILE A 164 6.70 -24.30 0.70
N GLN A 165 6.68 -25.58 0.35
CA GLN A 165 6.31 -26.66 1.26
C GLN A 165 7.53 -27.52 1.55
N ILE A 166 7.78 -27.75 2.83
CA ILE A 166 8.86 -28.61 3.31
C ILE A 166 8.18 -29.80 3.99
N VAL A 167 8.27 -30.98 3.37
CA VAL A 167 7.59 -32.20 3.81
C VAL A 167 8.55 -33.12 4.57
N ASP A 168 8.04 -33.81 5.58
CA ASP A 168 8.79 -34.89 6.24
C ASP A 168 8.79 -36.16 5.37
N GLU A 169 9.88 -36.91 5.46
CA GLU A 169 9.98 -38.29 4.98
C GLU A 169 10.29 -39.21 6.16
N LEU A 170 9.93 -40.50 6.06
CA LEU A 170 10.10 -41.47 7.15
C LEU A 170 11.55 -41.56 7.67
N ASN A 171 12.52 -41.48 6.76
CA ASN A 171 13.94 -41.58 7.09
C ASN A 171 14.63 -40.23 7.33
N ARG A 172 13.93 -39.11 7.09
CA ARG A 172 14.47 -37.73 7.20
C ARG A 172 13.39 -36.77 7.71
N PRO A 173 13.06 -36.80 9.00
CA PRO A 173 12.06 -35.90 9.60
C PRO A 173 12.62 -34.49 9.81
N MET A 174 11.91 -33.41 9.50
CA MET A 174 12.41 -32.04 9.69
C MET A 174 12.47 -31.60 11.16
N PHE A 175 11.74 -32.31 12.01
CA PHE A 175 11.66 -32.10 13.46
C PHE A 175 11.97 -33.39 14.20
N ASP A 176 12.37 -33.26 15.46
CA ASP A 176 12.38 -34.40 16.38
C ASP A 176 10.97 -35.01 16.51
N ILE A 177 10.91 -36.33 16.72
CA ILE A 177 9.65 -37.06 16.82
C ILE A 177 8.83 -36.49 17.98
N GLY A 178 7.60 -36.07 17.68
CA GLY A 178 6.71 -35.42 18.66
C GLY A 178 7.12 -34.02 19.08
N SER A 179 8.23 -33.49 18.59
CA SER A 179 8.76 -32.22 19.08
C SER A 179 8.62 -31.12 18.03
N ALA A 180 8.66 -29.88 18.50
CA ALA A 180 8.81 -28.68 17.68
C ALA A 180 10.28 -28.27 17.50
N VAL A 181 11.23 -29.05 18.04
CA VAL A 181 12.67 -28.84 17.84
C VAL A 181 13.04 -29.23 16.41
N VAL A 182 13.58 -28.26 15.66
CA VAL A 182 14.07 -28.46 14.29
C VAL A 182 15.36 -29.27 14.28
N LYS A 183 15.53 -30.12 13.27
CA LYS A 183 16.81 -30.77 12.98
C LYS A 183 17.81 -29.78 12.37
N ASP A 184 19.10 -30.10 12.43
CA ASP A 184 20.16 -29.21 11.94
C ASP A 184 20.04 -28.89 10.44
N TYR A 185 19.68 -29.88 9.60
CA TYR A 185 19.44 -29.63 8.18
C TYR A 185 18.22 -28.75 7.92
N MET A 186 17.14 -28.90 8.69
CA MET A 186 15.96 -28.03 8.59
C MET A 186 16.31 -26.60 8.99
N ARG A 187 17.12 -26.43 10.05
CA ARG A 187 17.66 -25.14 10.47
C ARG A 187 18.49 -24.50 9.35
N GLU A 188 19.43 -25.23 8.77
CA GLU A 188 20.27 -24.71 7.67
C GLU A 188 19.41 -24.33 6.45
N LEU A 189 18.42 -25.15 6.10
CA LEU A 189 17.47 -24.89 5.01
C LEU A 189 16.67 -23.61 5.24
N LEU A 190 16.02 -23.48 6.40
CA LEU A 190 15.21 -22.31 6.73
C LEU A 190 16.05 -21.04 6.75
N ARG A 191 17.28 -21.09 7.28
CA ARG A 191 18.18 -19.94 7.28
C ARG A 191 18.64 -19.56 5.87
N GLY A 192 18.88 -20.54 5.01
CA GLY A 192 19.21 -20.31 3.60
C GLY A 192 18.06 -19.66 2.83
N ILE A 193 16.85 -20.19 2.99
CA ILE A 193 15.62 -19.62 2.41
C ILE A 193 15.36 -18.22 2.95
N GLY A 194 15.55 -18.01 4.26
CA GLY A 194 15.31 -16.72 4.92
C GLY A 194 16.07 -15.56 4.27
N LYS A 195 17.35 -15.77 3.93
CA LYS A 195 18.17 -14.76 3.22
C LYS A 195 17.58 -14.36 1.87
N VAL A 196 17.11 -15.34 1.09
CA VAL A 196 16.51 -15.10 -0.23
C VAL A 196 15.19 -14.35 -0.09
N LEU A 197 14.35 -14.80 0.83
CA LEU A 197 13.05 -14.17 1.09
C LEU A 197 13.18 -12.76 1.64
N ASN A 198 14.29 -12.40 2.31
CA ASN A 198 14.48 -11.03 2.76
C ASN A 198 14.75 -10.03 1.63
N GLY A 199 15.17 -10.50 0.45
CA GLY A 199 15.41 -9.66 -0.72
C GLY A 199 14.15 -9.09 -1.39
N VAL A 200 12.95 -9.58 -1.03
CA VAL A 200 11.66 -9.07 -1.54
C VAL A 200 10.87 -8.39 -0.44
N ARG A 201 9.97 -7.45 -0.77
CA ARG A 201 9.17 -6.73 0.24
C ARG A 201 7.93 -7.50 0.72
N ASN A 202 7.60 -8.60 0.05
CA ASN A 202 6.38 -9.34 0.27
C ASN A 202 6.33 -9.94 1.69
N PRO A 203 5.19 -9.83 2.39
CA PRO A 203 5.01 -10.50 3.67
C PRO A 203 4.82 -12.01 3.50
N ILE A 204 4.95 -12.72 4.61
CA ILE A 204 5.00 -14.18 4.65
C ILE A 204 3.98 -14.70 5.66
N SER A 205 3.25 -15.73 5.26
CA SER A 205 2.40 -16.53 6.13
C SER A 205 3.02 -17.92 6.31
N ILE A 206 3.08 -18.41 7.55
CA ILE A 206 3.66 -19.72 7.86
C ILE A 206 2.55 -20.62 8.43
N SER A 207 2.41 -21.83 7.92
CA SER A 207 1.50 -22.83 8.48
C SER A 207 2.20 -24.15 8.76
N GLY A 208 1.87 -24.75 9.89
CA GLY A 208 2.31 -26.09 10.25
C GLY A 208 1.17 -27.09 10.10
N HIS A 209 1.53 -28.29 9.64
CA HIS A 209 0.61 -29.41 9.46
C HIS A 209 1.24 -30.66 10.09
N THR A 210 0.39 -31.52 10.64
CA THR A 210 0.77 -32.83 11.19
C THR A 210 -0.02 -33.94 10.48
N ASP A 211 0.40 -35.19 10.68
CA ASP A 211 -0.35 -36.36 10.27
C ASP A 211 -1.48 -36.66 11.27
N SER A 212 -2.31 -37.65 10.94
CA SER A 212 -3.42 -38.11 11.80
C SER A 212 -2.98 -39.04 12.93
N ALA A 213 -1.67 -39.30 13.08
CA ALA A 213 -1.16 -40.08 14.20
C ALA A 213 -1.51 -39.35 15.50
N PRO A 214 -2.16 -40.02 16.48
CA PRO A 214 -2.47 -39.38 17.76
C PRO A 214 -1.18 -38.93 18.43
N TYR A 215 -1.12 -37.66 18.80
CA TYR A 215 -0.01 -37.09 19.56
C TYR A 215 -0.41 -36.84 21.00
N GLY A 216 0.49 -37.19 21.93
CA GLY A 216 0.31 -36.94 23.36
C GLY A 216 -0.89 -37.66 23.98
N SER A 217 -1.46 -37.03 25.01
CA SER A 217 -2.57 -37.54 25.82
C SER A 217 -3.97 -37.22 25.27
N GLY A 218 -4.09 -36.98 23.96
CA GLY A 218 -5.37 -36.74 23.27
C GLY A 218 -5.92 -35.31 23.37
N GLU A 219 -7.19 -35.11 22.98
CA GLU A 219 -7.87 -33.80 22.83
C GLU A 219 -7.92 -32.91 24.07
N ARG A 220 -7.65 -33.45 25.27
CA ARG A 220 -7.69 -32.69 26.53
C ARG A 220 -6.37 -32.04 26.91
N GLY A 221 -5.30 -32.26 26.13
CA GLY A 221 -3.98 -31.71 26.39
C GLY A 221 -3.24 -31.36 25.11
N TYR A 222 -1.91 -31.46 25.14
CA TYR A 222 -1.09 -31.15 23.97
C TYR A 222 -1.37 -32.14 22.84
N SER A 223 -1.90 -31.62 21.74
CA SER A 223 -2.37 -32.38 20.59
C SER A 223 -1.60 -31.99 19.32
N ASN A 224 -2.06 -32.54 18.20
CA ASN A 224 -1.57 -32.16 16.88
C ASN A 224 -1.79 -30.67 16.55
N TRP A 225 -2.78 -30.02 17.16
CA TRP A 225 -3.01 -28.58 17.00
C TRP A 225 -1.84 -27.77 17.57
N GLU A 226 -1.50 -27.99 18.84
CA GLU A 226 -0.38 -27.32 19.51
C GLU A 226 0.94 -27.65 18.81
N LEU A 227 1.16 -28.92 18.46
CA LEU A 227 2.37 -29.35 17.75
C LEU A 227 2.54 -28.62 16.42
N SER A 228 1.47 -28.50 15.64
CA SER A 228 1.50 -27.85 14.34
C SER A 228 1.81 -26.34 14.46
N ALA A 229 1.22 -25.66 15.45
CA ALA A 229 1.46 -24.25 15.71
C ALA A 229 2.88 -24.01 16.24
N ASP A 230 3.38 -24.86 17.13
CA ASP A 230 4.72 -24.77 17.68
C ASP A 230 5.80 -25.01 16.63
N ARG A 231 5.59 -25.97 15.72
CA ARG A 231 6.49 -26.22 14.58
C ARG A 231 6.50 -25.06 13.58
N ALA A 232 5.35 -24.44 13.34
CA ALA A 232 5.26 -23.23 12.53
C ALA A 232 6.05 -22.07 13.17
N ASN A 233 5.92 -21.89 14.49
CA ASN A 233 6.69 -20.89 15.24
C ASN A 233 8.19 -21.21 15.34
N ALA A 234 8.57 -22.48 15.48
CA ALA A 234 9.97 -22.89 15.42
C ALA A 234 10.58 -22.55 14.06
N SER A 235 9.84 -22.81 12.98
CA SER A 235 10.26 -22.44 11.63
C SER A 235 10.39 -20.92 11.46
N ARG A 236 9.43 -20.15 12.00
CA ARG A 236 9.50 -18.69 12.05
C ARG A 236 10.80 -18.20 12.70
N ARG A 237 11.13 -18.72 13.88
CA ARG A 237 12.35 -18.31 14.62
C ARG A 237 13.62 -18.59 13.80
N GLU A 238 13.69 -19.71 13.09
CA GLU A 238 14.84 -20.03 12.25
C GLU A 238 14.91 -19.18 10.97
N LEU A 239 13.77 -18.80 10.39
CA LEU A 239 13.72 -17.84 9.27
C LEU A 239 14.24 -16.46 9.71
N VAL A 240 13.81 -15.98 10.88
CA VAL A 240 14.28 -14.72 11.46
C VAL A 240 15.78 -14.80 11.79
N ALA A 241 16.24 -15.91 12.37
CA ALA A 241 17.67 -16.16 12.56
C ALA A 241 18.46 -16.25 11.22
N GLY A 242 17.76 -16.55 10.13
CA GLY A 242 18.27 -16.51 8.76
C GLY A 242 18.35 -15.11 8.15
N GLY A 243 17.83 -14.09 8.83
CA GLY A 243 17.86 -12.69 8.39
C GLY A 243 16.54 -12.19 7.79
N ILE A 244 15.42 -12.87 8.00
CA ILE A 244 14.09 -12.29 7.72
C ILE A 244 13.77 -11.24 8.78
N ASP A 245 13.29 -10.08 8.32
CA ASP A 245 12.73 -9.06 9.21
C ASP A 245 11.44 -9.57 9.86
N GLU A 246 11.33 -9.44 11.19
CA GLU A 246 10.24 -10.05 11.97
C GLU A 246 8.85 -9.54 11.57
N ASP A 247 8.76 -8.27 11.13
CA ASP A 247 7.54 -7.61 10.66
C ASP A 247 6.99 -8.20 9.35
N LYS A 248 7.81 -8.92 8.59
CA LYS A 248 7.37 -9.61 7.36
C LYS A 248 6.51 -10.83 7.66
N VAL A 249 6.63 -11.42 8.85
CA VAL A 249 5.78 -12.56 9.21
C VAL A 249 4.44 -12.04 9.71
N VAL A 250 3.46 -12.01 8.82
CA VAL A 250 2.13 -11.45 9.13
C VAL A 250 1.22 -12.45 9.84
N ARG A 251 1.48 -13.76 9.69
CA ARG A 251 0.60 -14.80 10.22
C ARG A 251 1.33 -16.13 10.44
N VAL A 252 1.00 -16.79 11.55
CA VAL A 252 1.42 -18.16 11.87
C VAL A 252 0.17 -19.00 12.19
N ILE A 253 0.03 -20.16 11.55
CA ILE A 253 -1.16 -21.02 11.67
C ILE A 253 -0.76 -22.45 12.04
N GLY A 254 -1.39 -23.03 13.05
CA GLY A 254 -1.40 -24.48 13.27
C GLY A 254 -2.65 -25.09 12.64
N ARG A 255 -2.49 -26.03 11.71
CA ARG A 255 -3.61 -26.71 11.02
C ARG A 255 -3.91 -28.11 11.60
N GLY A 256 -3.09 -28.58 12.54
CA GLY A 256 -3.12 -29.96 13.01
C GLY A 256 -3.12 -30.95 11.84
N SER A 257 -4.01 -31.93 11.90
CA SER A 257 -4.20 -32.97 10.88
C SER A 257 -5.40 -32.72 9.95
N THR A 258 -5.94 -31.50 9.90
CA THR A 258 -7.18 -31.21 9.14
C THR A 258 -6.93 -31.08 7.64
N VAL A 259 -5.78 -30.50 7.25
CA VAL A 259 -5.41 -30.29 5.84
C VAL A 259 -4.28 -31.25 5.46
N MET A 260 -4.65 -32.42 4.98
CA MET A 260 -3.71 -33.48 4.56
C MET A 260 -3.17 -33.23 3.15
N TYR A 261 -1.90 -33.57 2.93
CA TYR A 261 -1.31 -33.58 1.59
C TYR A 261 -1.73 -34.84 0.82
N ASP A 262 -1.70 -35.98 1.51
CA ASP A 262 -2.21 -37.26 1.05
C ASP A 262 -3.42 -37.63 1.92
N ALA A 263 -4.61 -37.42 1.35
CA ALA A 263 -5.89 -37.71 2.00
C ALA A 263 -6.21 -39.21 2.01
N GLU A 264 -5.64 -39.98 1.08
CA GLU A 264 -5.84 -41.44 1.00
C GLU A 264 -5.09 -42.16 2.12
N ASN A 265 -3.91 -41.63 2.50
CA ASN A 265 -3.11 -42.14 3.60
C ASN A 265 -2.92 -41.08 4.70
N PRO A 266 -3.87 -40.93 5.64
CA PRO A 266 -3.81 -39.93 6.70
C PRO A 266 -2.56 -39.95 7.59
N ARG A 267 -1.93 -41.13 7.75
CA ARG A 267 -0.70 -41.33 8.54
C ARG A 267 0.59 -41.17 7.74
N ASN A 268 0.50 -40.77 6.48
CA ASN A 268 1.67 -40.58 5.63
C ASN A 268 2.56 -39.48 6.24
N PRO A 269 3.88 -39.71 6.43
CA PRO A 269 4.84 -38.69 6.83
C PRO A 269 4.75 -37.38 6.06
N MET A 270 4.38 -37.42 4.78
CA MET A 270 4.23 -36.23 3.93
C MET A 270 3.14 -35.26 4.43
N ASN A 271 2.20 -35.74 5.26
CA ASN A 271 1.20 -34.88 5.90
C ASN A 271 1.83 -33.98 6.98
N ARG A 272 2.96 -34.39 7.57
CA ARG A 272 3.78 -33.54 8.44
C ARG A 272 4.62 -32.62 7.57
N ARG A 273 4.22 -31.35 7.50
CA ARG A 273 4.88 -30.36 6.63
C ARG A 273 4.77 -28.96 7.18
N ILE A 274 5.69 -28.11 6.77
CA ILE A 274 5.61 -26.67 6.95
C ILE A 274 5.35 -26.03 5.60
N SER A 275 4.36 -25.14 5.53
CA SER A 275 4.11 -24.30 4.37
C SER A 275 4.46 -22.86 4.68
N ILE A 276 5.27 -22.25 3.81
CA ILE A 276 5.64 -20.86 3.85
C ILE A 276 5.09 -20.24 2.57
N VAL A 277 4.19 -19.27 2.70
CA VAL A 277 3.58 -18.58 1.57
C VAL A 277 4.08 -17.14 1.56
N VAL A 278 4.79 -16.77 0.51
CA VAL A 278 5.15 -15.38 0.21
C VAL A 278 3.95 -14.75 -0.47
N LEU A 279 3.29 -13.83 0.22
CA LEU A 279 1.99 -13.30 -0.16
C LEU A 279 2.13 -12.32 -1.33
N ASN A 280 1.22 -12.43 -2.29
CA ASN A 280 0.98 -11.37 -3.26
C ASN A 280 0.15 -10.23 -2.66
N SER A 281 0.08 -9.11 -3.36
CA SER A 281 -0.63 -7.91 -2.91
C SER A 281 -2.10 -8.15 -2.56
N ASP A 282 -2.81 -8.98 -3.33
CA ASP A 282 -4.22 -9.33 -3.11
C ASP A 282 -4.39 -10.17 -1.83
N ALA A 283 -3.50 -11.15 -1.59
CA ALA A 283 -3.52 -12.02 -0.42
C ALA A 283 -3.11 -11.28 0.85
N GLU A 284 -2.09 -10.43 0.78
CA GLU A 284 -1.71 -9.52 1.88
C GLU A 284 -2.90 -8.67 2.31
N ALA A 285 -3.63 -8.09 1.35
CA ALA A 285 -4.80 -7.28 1.63
C ALA A 285 -5.93 -8.09 2.29
N ARG A 286 -6.12 -9.37 1.92
CA ARG A 286 -7.08 -10.26 2.59
C ARG A 286 -6.69 -10.53 4.04
N VAL A 287 -5.42 -10.87 4.29
CA VAL A 287 -4.90 -11.11 5.64
C VAL A 287 -5.05 -9.87 6.52
N LYS A 288 -4.69 -8.68 6.02
CA LYS A 288 -4.83 -7.42 6.77
C LYS A 288 -6.28 -7.06 7.11
N ARG A 289 -7.24 -7.46 6.27
CA ARG A 289 -8.68 -7.26 6.53
C ARG A 289 -9.29 -8.34 7.43
N GLY A 290 -8.54 -9.37 7.80
CA GLY A 290 -9.06 -10.51 8.57
C GLY A 290 -9.99 -11.43 7.77
N ILE A 291 -9.98 -11.34 6.44
CA ILE A 291 -10.80 -12.18 5.56
C ILE A 291 -10.00 -13.44 5.24
N GLU A 292 -10.33 -14.56 5.88
CA GLU A 292 -9.79 -15.88 5.53
C GLU A 292 -10.53 -16.44 4.31
N VAL A 293 -9.82 -16.59 3.19
CA VAL A 293 -10.31 -17.36 2.05
C VAL A 293 -9.28 -18.45 1.77
N ASP A 294 -9.72 -19.70 1.73
CA ASP A 294 -8.86 -20.82 1.40
C ASP A 294 -8.55 -20.83 -0.10
N ALA A 295 -7.27 -20.95 -0.46
CA ALA A 295 -6.77 -20.70 -1.81
C ALA A 295 -6.97 -21.87 -2.79
N SER A 296 -7.76 -22.88 -2.42
CA SER A 296 -8.04 -24.04 -3.27
C SER A 296 -9.15 -23.80 -4.31
N ASP A 297 -10.03 -22.80 -4.12
CA ASP A 297 -11.15 -22.53 -5.02
C ASP A 297 -11.19 -21.07 -5.50
N SER A 298 -10.97 -20.87 -6.80
CA SER A 298 -11.02 -19.54 -7.43
C SER A 298 -12.38 -18.84 -7.32
N GLU A 299 -13.49 -19.60 -7.30
CA GLU A 299 -14.85 -19.02 -7.14
C GLU A 299 -15.08 -18.43 -5.74
N THR A 300 -14.48 -19.02 -4.69
CA THR A 300 -14.65 -18.53 -3.32
C THR A 300 -13.88 -17.22 -3.09
N VAL A 301 -12.72 -17.07 -3.74
CA VAL A 301 -11.92 -15.83 -3.72
C VAL A 301 -12.67 -14.69 -4.39
N GLU A 302 -13.31 -14.94 -5.54
CA GLU A 302 -14.06 -13.91 -6.27
C GLU A 302 -15.32 -13.45 -5.49
N ARG A 303 -16.03 -14.39 -4.85
CA ARG A 303 -17.18 -14.07 -3.98
C ARG A 303 -16.80 -13.35 -2.69
N ALA A 304 -15.69 -13.72 -2.05
CA ALA A 304 -15.24 -13.04 -0.84
C ALA A 304 -14.76 -11.60 -1.12
N VAL A 305 -14.13 -11.38 -2.27
CA VAL A 305 -13.74 -10.04 -2.72
C VAL A 305 -14.97 -9.21 -3.11
N ALA A 306 -15.96 -9.80 -3.76
CA ALA A 306 -17.21 -9.11 -4.13
C ALA A 306 -18.14 -8.85 -2.92
N GLY A 307 -18.23 -9.77 -1.96
CA GLY A 307 -19.06 -9.62 -0.76
C GLY A 307 -18.56 -8.54 0.20
N ALA A 308 -17.25 -8.29 0.22
CA ALA A 308 -16.65 -7.20 0.98
C ALA A 308 -17.02 -5.80 0.45
N GLU A 309 -17.43 -5.67 -0.83
CA GLU A 309 -17.91 -4.41 -1.39
C GLU A 309 -19.36 -4.09 -0.98
N ILE A 310 -20.13 -5.06 -0.48
CA ILE A 310 -21.55 -4.91 -0.13
C ILE A 310 -21.76 -4.73 1.40
N GLY A 311 -20.78 -5.10 2.24
CA GLY A 311 -20.93 -5.15 3.70
C GLY A 311 -20.88 -3.82 4.46
N ASN A 312 -20.66 -2.68 3.79
CA ASN A 312 -20.49 -1.38 4.47
C ASN A 312 -21.77 -0.51 4.49
N GLY A 313 -22.94 -1.10 4.23
CA GLY A 313 -24.16 -0.36 3.95
C GLY A 313 -25.43 -0.85 4.63
N ILE A 314 -25.41 -1.38 5.86
CA ILE A 314 -26.63 -1.49 6.70
C ILE A 314 -26.27 -1.33 8.18
N GLN A 315 -26.26 -0.10 8.67
CA GLN A 315 -26.45 0.18 10.09
C GLN A 315 -27.09 1.57 10.27
N GLU A 316 -28.41 1.66 10.07
CA GLU A 316 -29.29 2.64 10.74
C GLU A 316 -30.73 2.49 10.20
N ALA A 317 -31.62 1.88 11.00
CA ALA A 317 -33.05 2.22 11.07
C ALA A 317 -33.72 1.29 12.10
N GLY A 318 -33.90 1.79 13.33
CA GLY A 318 -34.58 1.01 14.36
C GLY A 318 -34.75 1.70 15.71
N ALA A 319 -35.01 3.01 15.73
CA ALA A 319 -35.46 3.70 16.94
C ALA A 319 -36.36 4.90 16.60
N ALA A 320 -37.69 4.71 16.66
CA ALA A 320 -38.63 5.72 17.18
C ALA A 320 -40.03 5.12 17.34
N LYS A 321 -40.47 5.17 18.59
CA LYS A 321 -41.81 4.93 19.17
C LYS A 321 -42.83 6.01 18.71
N PRO A 322 -44.14 5.87 18.95
CA PRO A 322 -44.78 5.72 20.28
C PRO A 322 -45.39 4.33 20.55
#